data_AF-A0AAU7YN27-F1
#
_entry.id   AF-A0AAU7YN27-F1
#
_cell.length_a   1.000
_cell.length_b   1.000
_cell.length_c   1.000
_cell.angle_alpha   90.00
_cell.angle_beta   90.00
_cell.angle_gamma   90.00
#
_symmetry.space_group_name_H-M   'P 1'
#
loop_
_entity.id
_entity.type
_entity.pdbx_description
1 polymer ?
#
loop_
_entity_poly.entity_id
_entity_poly.type
_entity_poly.pdbx_seq_one_letter_code
_entity_poly.pdbx_strand_id
1 'polypeptide(L)'
;MSPICIPNNGNWYEKMKENGGQAINQEKCDDIKAEAEQAKLEAKLAKEEVLRYKIEQEKEEVMQSKIEGVKEELLKCKINMAKAEAEWYKKAAEECKNEKRIVTDKPSIGGEDENDRGKHVTNEDDRTDKDKSNIKGGNENDRGKHVTNEGGNESGEITSREITPDRSLPEICGPKATLYKSSNKIGYQGFNTSDLLKELYPEMYSNSKIVPYIEKGSEGVYGAVNFKFAFTDNISSAANFSNMKCLKCIDSPLELACQDEKVKSFCQFGTDYDNRELNKNFFSRESCPDLIKDSGGASIVKAKQVAPLIIVNNAGNMIDKEGNNTQVHYNSLKPYLKLNGKIRDCGNDQKCKDYNAIMEKVAWDSDKEVLLKAVFDNVQRITPYSYDNEVNSFPIDNELI
;
A
#
# COMPACT_ATOMS: atom_id res chain seq x y z
N MET A 1 -36.96 10.26 -75.19
CA MET A 1 -37.98 10.89 -76.06
C MET A 1 -39.32 10.84 -75.33
N SER A 2 -40.10 11.91 -75.41
CA SER A 2 -41.55 11.95 -75.14
C SER A 2 -42.26 12.23 -76.48
N PRO A 3 -43.60 12.32 -76.59
CA PRO A 3 -44.66 11.97 -75.63
C PRO A 3 -45.76 11.06 -76.23
N ILE A 4 -46.72 10.58 -75.43
CA ILE A 4 -48.11 10.32 -75.85
C ILE A 4 -49.05 10.80 -74.73
N CYS A 5 -50.20 11.40 -75.08
CA CYS A 5 -51.24 11.79 -74.15
C CYS A 5 -52.54 10.96 -74.31
N ILE A 6 -53.18 10.72 -73.17
CA ILE A 6 -54.57 10.31 -72.87
C ILE A 6 -55.60 10.36 -74.03
N PRO A 7 -56.57 9.42 -74.05
CA PRO A 7 -57.94 9.85 -73.69
C PRO A 7 -58.74 8.87 -72.78
N ASN A 8 -59.91 9.33 -72.35
CA ASN A 8 -60.86 8.62 -71.48
C ASN A 8 -61.36 7.28 -72.06
N ASN A 9 -61.58 6.28 -71.19
CA ASN A 9 -62.94 5.78 -70.87
C ASN A 9 -62.92 4.67 -69.81
N GLY A 10 -63.92 4.67 -68.92
CA GLY A 10 -64.39 3.48 -68.22
C GLY A 10 -63.64 3.01 -66.95
N ASN A 11 -64.44 2.75 -65.92
CA ASN A 11 -64.33 1.60 -65.02
C ASN A 11 -63.06 1.37 -64.17
N TRP A 12 -62.35 2.43 -63.73
CA TRP A 12 -61.34 2.30 -62.67
C TRP A 12 -61.93 1.91 -61.30
N TYR A 13 -63.21 2.18 -61.05
CA TYR A 13 -63.85 1.94 -59.75
C TYR A 13 -64.18 0.46 -59.48
N GLU A 14 -64.36 -0.38 -60.50
CA GLU A 14 -64.53 -1.83 -60.32
C GLU A 14 -63.17 -2.54 -60.17
N LYS A 15 -62.12 -2.09 -60.87
CA LYS A 15 -60.76 -2.65 -60.71
C LYS A 15 -60.15 -2.45 -59.32
N MET A 16 -60.65 -1.48 -58.55
CA MET A 16 -60.31 -1.29 -57.13
C MET A 16 -60.94 -2.33 -56.18
N LYS A 17 -61.87 -3.18 -56.65
CA LYS A 17 -62.48 -4.24 -55.81
C LYS A 17 -61.84 -5.62 -55.94
N GLU A 18 -61.13 -5.91 -57.04
CA GLU A 18 -60.55 -7.24 -57.28
C GLU A 18 -59.16 -7.42 -56.65
N ASN A 19 -58.35 -6.35 -56.61
CA ASN A 19 -57.11 -6.33 -55.82
C ASN A 19 -57.40 -5.75 -54.43
N GLY A 20 -57.92 -6.61 -53.55
CA GLY A 20 -58.27 -6.25 -52.17
C GLY A 20 -57.09 -5.60 -51.45
N GLY A 21 -57.19 -4.28 -51.21
CA GLY A 21 -56.16 -3.55 -50.49
C GLY A 21 -55.96 -4.14 -49.10
N GLN A 22 -54.73 -4.53 -48.77
CA GLN A 22 -54.38 -4.94 -47.41
C GLN A 22 -54.55 -3.75 -46.48
N ALA A 23 -55.70 -3.68 -45.81
CA ALA A 23 -55.84 -2.88 -44.60
C ALA A 23 -54.73 -3.34 -43.65
N ILE A 24 -53.84 -2.42 -43.28
CA ILE A 24 -52.81 -2.70 -42.30
C ILE A 24 -53.55 -2.96 -40.99
N ASN A 25 -53.54 -4.23 -40.55
CA ASN A 25 -54.13 -4.64 -39.28
C ASN A 25 -53.56 -3.74 -38.17
N GLN A 26 -54.43 -3.27 -37.28
CA GLN A 26 -54.09 -2.38 -36.17
C GLN A 26 -52.85 -2.88 -35.39
N GLU A 27 -52.79 -4.20 -35.17
CA GLU A 27 -51.65 -4.96 -34.64
C GLU A 27 -50.30 -4.56 -35.27
N LYS A 28 -50.20 -4.51 -36.61
CA LYS A 28 -48.97 -4.11 -37.32
C LYS A 28 -48.64 -2.62 -37.19
N CYS A 29 -49.64 -1.76 -36.99
CA CYS A 29 -49.40 -0.34 -36.71
C CYS A 29 -48.84 -0.15 -35.29
N ASP A 30 -49.29 -0.98 -34.34
CA ASP A 30 -48.82 -0.95 -32.97
C ASP A 30 -47.43 -1.62 -32.82
N ASP A 31 -47.13 -2.68 -33.59
CA ASP A 31 -45.78 -3.26 -33.72
C ASP A 31 -44.75 -2.22 -34.19
N ILE A 32 -45.00 -1.57 -35.33
CA ILE A 32 -44.12 -0.52 -35.90
C ILE A 32 -43.92 0.63 -34.91
N LYS A 33 -44.93 0.94 -34.10
CA LYS A 33 -44.85 1.97 -33.05
C LYS A 33 -44.01 1.51 -31.87
N ALA A 34 -44.06 0.24 -31.48
CA ALA A 34 -43.20 -0.34 -30.45
C ALA A 34 -41.72 -0.35 -30.89
N GLU A 35 -41.43 -0.80 -32.12
CA GLU A 35 -40.09 -0.73 -32.72
C GLU A 35 -39.56 0.71 -32.75
N ALA A 36 -40.40 1.68 -33.12
CA ALA A 36 -40.03 3.09 -33.16
C ALA A 36 -39.74 3.71 -31.78
N GLU A 37 -40.43 3.28 -30.71
CA GLU A 37 -40.08 3.71 -29.34
C GLU A 37 -38.82 3.01 -28.81
N GLN A 38 -38.61 1.73 -29.13
CA GLN A 38 -37.37 1.03 -28.78
C GLN A 38 -36.15 1.68 -29.45
N ALA A 39 -36.23 1.96 -30.75
CA ALA A 39 -35.15 2.63 -31.49
C ALA A 39 -34.84 4.04 -30.95
N LYS A 40 -35.84 4.78 -30.44
CA LYS A 40 -35.62 6.06 -29.74
C LYS A 40 -34.88 5.87 -28.41
N LEU A 41 -35.21 4.82 -27.66
CA LEU A 41 -34.56 4.51 -26.38
C LEU A 41 -33.09 4.14 -26.59
N GLU A 42 -32.81 3.26 -27.54
CA GLU A 42 -31.44 2.87 -27.93
C GLU A 42 -30.64 4.07 -28.43
N ALA A 43 -31.22 4.90 -29.32
CA ALA A 43 -30.59 6.13 -29.79
C ALA A 43 -30.40 7.21 -28.71
N LYS A 44 -31.12 7.13 -27.57
CA LYS A 44 -30.91 7.98 -26.40
C LYS A 44 -29.75 7.44 -25.54
N LEU A 45 -29.73 6.14 -25.27
CA LEU A 45 -28.68 5.48 -24.50
C LEU A 45 -27.31 5.64 -25.17
N ALA A 46 -27.21 5.40 -26.48
CA ALA A 46 -25.97 5.58 -27.23
C ALA A 46 -25.44 7.04 -27.19
N LYS A 47 -26.33 8.05 -27.13
CA LYS A 47 -25.94 9.45 -26.97
C LYS A 47 -25.44 9.76 -25.55
N GLU A 48 -26.02 9.15 -24.53
CA GLU A 48 -25.52 9.29 -23.15
C GLU A 48 -24.17 8.60 -22.97
N GLU A 49 -23.96 7.43 -23.57
CA GLU A 49 -22.69 6.71 -23.56
C GLU A 49 -21.57 7.50 -24.26
N VAL A 50 -21.82 8.03 -25.48
CA VAL A 50 -20.86 8.91 -26.18
C VAL A 50 -20.53 10.17 -25.37
N LEU A 51 -21.51 10.75 -24.66
CA LEU A 51 -21.27 11.90 -23.79
C LEU A 51 -20.42 11.53 -22.56
N ARG A 52 -20.65 10.34 -21.96
CA ARG A 52 -19.84 9.82 -20.86
C ARG A 52 -18.38 9.63 -21.27
N TYR A 53 -18.12 8.96 -22.40
CA TYR A 53 -16.76 8.80 -22.94
C TYR A 53 -16.05 10.14 -23.20
N LYS A 54 -16.75 11.13 -23.75
CA LYS A 54 -16.17 12.47 -23.99
C LYS A 54 -15.79 13.17 -22.69
N ILE A 55 -16.67 13.12 -21.68
CA ILE A 55 -16.40 13.68 -20.33
C ILE A 55 -15.23 12.95 -19.66
N GLU A 56 -15.05 11.66 -19.91
CA GLU A 56 -13.93 10.86 -19.37
C GLU A 56 -12.59 11.21 -20.04
N GLN A 57 -12.57 11.38 -21.36
CA GLN A 57 -11.40 11.89 -22.09
C GLN A 57 -11.00 13.30 -21.65
N GLU A 58 -11.94 14.24 -21.56
CA GLU A 58 -11.68 15.61 -21.09
C GLU A 58 -11.13 15.64 -19.65
N LYS A 59 -11.58 14.72 -18.78
CA LYS A 59 -11.02 14.54 -17.44
C LYS A 59 -9.60 13.99 -17.46
N GLU A 60 -9.29 13.06 -18.36
CA GLU A 60 -7.95 12.50 -18.48
C GLU A 60 -6.93 13.52 -19.01
N GLU A 61 -7.27 14.28 -20.06
CA GLU A 61 -6.42 15.37 -20.58
C GLU A 61 -6.11 16.42 -19.50
N VAL A 62 -7.13 16.86 -18.75
CA VAL A 62 -6.96 17.78 -17.61
C VAL A 62 -6.11 17.16 -16.50
N MET A 63 -6.18 15.85 -16.28
CA MET A 63 -5.36 15.16 -15.30
C MET A 63 -3.90 15.06 -15.74
N GLN A 64 -3.63 14.72 -17.00
CA GLN A 64 -2.27 14.68 -17.57
C GLN A 64 -1.61 16.07 -17.54
N SER A 65 -2.35 17.11 -17.92
CA SER A 65 -1.90 18.52 -17.82
C SER A 65 -1.51 18.91 -16.39
N LYS A 66 -2.36 18.60 -15.39
CA LYS A 66 -2.05 18.83 -13.97
C LYS A 66 -0.83 18.03 -13.49
N ILE A 67 -0.64 16.80 -13.95
CA ILE A 67 0.53 15.97 -13.62
C ILE A 67 1.81 16.61 -14.16
N GLU A 68 1.80 17.14 -15.39
CA GLU A 68 3.00 17.76 -15.98
C GLU A 68 3.42 19.04 -15.24
N GLY A 69 2.46 19.90 -14.86
CA GLY A 69 2.74 21.08 -14.02
C GLY A 69 3.35 20.71 -12.66
N VAL A 70 2.89 19.62 -12.04
CA VAL A 70 3.47 19.10 -10.77
C VAL A 70 4.88 18.54 -10.97
N LYS A 71 5.19 17.90 -12.12
CA LYS A 71 6.57 17.50 -12.44
C LYS A 71 7.48 18.72 -12.60
N GLU A 72 7.02 19.79 -13.25
CA GLU A 72 7.81 21.00 -13.47
C GLU A 72 8.18 21.69 -12.15
N GLU A 73 7.22 21.84 -11.23
CA GLU A 73 7.48 22.38 -9.88
C GLU A 73 8.37 21.46 -9.03
N LEU A 74 8.20 20.13 -9.14
CA LEU A 74 9.09 19.18 -8.47
C LEU A 74 10.54 19.27 -9.02
N LEU A 75 10.70 19.55 -10.31
CA LEU A 75 12.01 19.76 -10.94
C LEU A 75 12.66 21.06 -10.45
N LYS A 76 11.90 22.16 -10.40
CA LYS A 76 12.35 23.45 -9.82
C LYS A 76 12.77 23.29 -8.37
N CYS A 77 11.99 22.57 -7.56
CA CYS A 77 12.29 22.28 -6.17
C CYS A 77 13.63 21.52 -6.02
N LYS A 78 13.82 20.42 -6.77
CA LYS A 78 15.08 19.65 -6.78
C LYS A 78 16.29 20.50 -7.20
N ILE A 79 16.14 21.36 -8.21
CA ILE A 79 17.21 22.28 -8.66
C ILE A 79 17.56 23.28 -7.55
N ASN A 80 16.57 23.80 -6.82
CA ASN A 80 16.81 24.75 -5.74
C ASN A 80 17.46 24.08 -4.52
N MET A 81 17.07 22.85 -4.17
CA MET A 81 17.75 22.06 -3.13
C MET A 81 19.23 21.82 -3.47
N ALA A 82 19.52 21.37 -4.70
CA ALA A 82 20.89 21.11 -5.15
C ALA A 82 21.77 22.38 -5.15
N LYS A 83 21.20 23.56 -5.44
CA LYS A 83 21.88 24.85 -5.31
C LYS A 83 22.21 25.19 -3.86
N ALA A 84 21.23 25.08 -2.96
CA ALA A 84 21.41 25.36 -1.54
C ALA A 84 22.47 24.42 -0.89
N GLU A 85 22.47 23.14 -1.28
CA GLU A 85 23.49 22.17 -0.88
C GLU A 85 24.88 22.56 -1.40
N ALA A 86 25.01 22.93 -2.68
CA ALA A 86 26.29 23.38 -3.25
C ALA A 86 26.82 24.68 -2.60
N GLU A 87 25.94 25.63 -2.27
CA GLU A 87 26.30 26.85 -1.53
C GLU A 87 26.74 26.54 -0.10
N TRP A 88 26.09 25.58 0.58
CA TRP A 88 26.48 25.12 1.91
C TRP A 88 27.87 24.47 1.91
N TYR A 89 28.14 23.54 0.99
CA TYR A 89 29.49 22.95 0.84
C TYR A 89 30.55 24.00 0.52
N LYS A 90 30.23 24.99 -0.33
CA LYS A 90 31.15 26.10 -0.63
C LYS A 90 31.48 26.91 0.63
N LYS A 91 30.49 27.24 1.46
CA LYS A 91 30.69 27.99 2.71
C LYS A 91 31.56 27.22 3.71
N ALA A 92 31.26 25.94 3.92
CA ALA A 92 32.07 25.06 4.78
C ALA A 92 33.53 24.95 4.30
N ALA A 93 33.75 24.91 2.98
CA ALA A 93 35.08 24.89 2.38
C ALA A 93 35.85 26.24 2.47
N GLU A 94 35.15 27.36 2.68
CA GLU A 94 35.77 28.67 2.98
C GLU A 94 36.07 28.82 4.48
N GLU A 95 35.18 28.33 5.36
CA GLU A 95 35.39 28.31 6.82
C GLU A 95 36.61 27.45 7.20
N CYS A 96 36.74 26.24 6.66
CA CYS A 96 37.91 25.36 6.86
C CYS A 96 39.24 25.95 6.32
N LYS A 97 39.19 26.85 5.33
CA LYS A 97 40.39 27.59 4.87
C LYS A 97 40.80 28.71 5.83
N ASN A 98 39.84 29.31 6.54
CA ASN A 98 40.12 30.36 7.50
C ASN A 98 40.69 29.80 8.81
N GLU A 99 40.19 28.66 9.31
CA GLU A 99 40.80 27.99 10.47
C GLU A 99 42.29 27.65 10.24
N LYS A 100 42.64 27.13 9.05
CA LYS A 100 44.02 26.80 8.69
C LYS A 100 44.97 28.01 8.65
N ARG A 101 44.47 29.25 8.55
CA ARG A 101 45.30 30.46 8.67
C ARG A 101 45.58 30.85 10.12
N ILE A 102 44.67 30.55 11.06
CA ILE A 102 44.83 30.91 12.47
C ILE A 102 45.95 30.05 13.13
N VAL A 103 46.20 28.85 12.62
CA VAL A 103 47.23 27.93 13.14
C VAL A 103 48.66 28.34 12.72
N THR A 104 48.84 29.16 11.68
CA THR A 104 50.18 29.57 11.20
C THR A 104 50.81 30.75 11.95
N ASP A 105 50.04 31.53 12.71
CA ASP A 105 50.53 32.70 13.46
C ASP A 105 50.64 32.42 14.97
N LYS A 106 51.81 31.95 15.42
CA LYS A 106 52.22 31.97 16.84
C LYS A 106 53.68 32.45 17.00
N PRO A 107 54.01 33.24 18.03
CA PRO A 107 55.28 33.95 18.12
C PRO A 107 56.44 33.08 18.62
N SER A 108 57.65 33.43 18.21
CA SER A 108 58.91 32.77 18.59
C SER A 108 59.34 33.07 20.03
N ILE A 109 59.82 32.04 20.73
CA ILE A 109 60.65 32.12 21.95
C ILE A 109 61.71 31.00 21.83
N GLY A 110 62.96 31.25 22.26
CA GLY A 110 64.05 30.26 22.32
C GLY A 110 63.85 29.21 23.43
N GLY A 111 64.68 28.17 23.58
CA GLY A 111 66.03 27.98 23.04
C GLY A 111 67.10 28.54 23.98
N GLU A 112 68.12 27.80 24.43
CA GLU A 112 68.45 26.35 24.30
C GLU A 112 68.16 25.64 25.67
N ASP A 113 68.79 24.59 26.24
CA ASP A 113 69.91 23.68 25.89
C ASP A 113 69.84 22.36 26.75
N GLU A 114 70.89 21.53 26.68
CA GLU A 114 71.31 20.39 27.54
C GLU A 114 70.84 18.94 27.24
N ASN A 115 71.76 18.01 27.57
CA ASN A 115 71.82 16.60 27.15
C ASN A 115 71.43 15.63 28.29
N ASP A 116 71.01 14.39 27.98
CA ASP A 116 71.80 13.19 28.39
C ASP A 116 71.47 11.87 27.62
N ARG A 117 72.31 10.85 27.86
CA ARG A 117 72.52 9.52 27.24
C ARG A 117 71.34 8.57 26.94
N GLY A 118 71.50 7.85 25.81
CA GLY A 118 71.64 6.37 25.81
C GLY A 118 70.59 5.53 25.03
N LYS A 119 70.84 4.28 24.58
CA LYS A 119 72.11 3.51 24.41
C LYS A 119 71.88 2.20 23.58
N HIS A 120 72.57 2.02 22.44
CA HIS A 120 72.75 0.78 21.62
C HIS A 120 71.47 0.12 20.99
N VAL A 121 71.39 -0.32 19.71
CA VAL A 121 72.25 -1.21 18.82
C VAL A 121 72.04 -2.70 19.18
N THR A 122 71.58 -3.60 18.28
CA THR A 122 72.22 -4.13 17.04
C THR A 122 71.30 -4.39 15.82
N ASN A 123 71.91 -4.67 14.66
CA ASN A 123 71.32 -5.27 13.44
C ASN A 123 71.78 -6.76 13.29
N GLU A 124 71.60 -7.37 12.10
CA GLU A 124 71.99 -8.74 11.66
C GLU A 124 70.98 -9.86 12.12
N ASP A 125 70.57 -10.84 11.30
CA ASP A 125 70.85 -11.07 9.87
C ASP A 125 69.76 -11.87 9.07
N ASP A 126 69.69 -11.54 7.78
CA ASP A 126 69.42 -12.32 6.54
C ASP A 126 68.73 -13.73 6.49
N ARG A 127 67.70 -13.86 5.61
CA ARG A 127 67.25 -15.06 4.81
C ARG A 127 66.77 -16.36 5.50
N THR A 128 65.72 -17.10 5.05
CA THR A 128 64.63 -16.89 4.05
C THR A 128 63.48 -17.92 4.25
N ASP A 129 62.33 -17.65 3.61
CA ASP A 129 61.28 -18.59 3.14
C ASP A 129 60.22 -19.17 4.12
N LYS A 130 58.93 -18.97 3.73
CA LYS A 130 57.67 -19.57 4.25
C LYS A 130 57.31 -19.18 5.70
N ASP A 131 56.11 -18.69 6.02
CA ASP A 131 54.78 -18.99 5.46
C ASP A 131 53.80 -17.77 5.56
N LYS A 132 52.51 -17.98 5.30
CA LYS A 132 51.44 -16.95 5.18
C LYS A 132 51.16 -16.16 6.46
N SER A 133 51.09 -14.83 6.33
CA SER A 133 50.01 -14.02 6.95
C SER A 133 49.86 -12.67 6.23
N ASN A 134 48.62 -12.18 6.09
CA ASN A 134 48.33 -10.87 5.48
C ASN A 134 47.23 -10.19 6.33
N ILE A 135 47.60 -9.21 7.17
CA ILE A 135 46.68 -8.51 8.10
C ILE A 135 47.10 -7.02 8.18
N LYS A 136 46.08 -6.15 8.38
CA LYS A 136 46.08 -4.66 8.38
C LYS A 136 46.03 -4.02 6.99
N GLY A 137 45.23 -2.97 6.78
CA GLY A 137 44.24 -2.36 7.69
C GLY A 137 43.76 -0.98 7.21
N GLY A 138 42.69 -0.45 7.83
CA GLY A 138 42.08 0.85 7.47
C GLY A 138 41.26 0.76 6.17
N ASN A 139 39.93 0.81 6.13
CA ASN A 139 38.93 1.47 6.97
C ASN A 139 39.01 3.00 6.97
N GLU A 140 38.29 3.62 6.04
CA GLU A 140 37.49 4.81 6.31
C GLU A 140 36.27 4.82 5.38
N ASN A 141 35.12 5.26 5.89
CA ASN A 141 33.83 5.26 5.18
C ASN A 141 33.35 6.69 5.01
N ASP A 142 32.89 7.06 3.82
CA ASP A 142 31.90 8.12 3.70
C ASP A 142 30.82 7.72 2.67
N ARG A 143 29.70 7.21 3.21
CA ARG A 143 28.43 7.10 2.52
C ARG A 143 27.41 7.84 3.39
N GLY A 144 26.76 8.84 2.79
CA GLY A 144 25.89 9.78 3.50
C GLY A 144 24.87 9.08 4.39
N LYS A 145 24.62 9.68 5.57
CA LYS A 145 23.76 9.16 6.64
C LYS A 145 22.45 8.58 6.11
N HIS A 146 22.33 7.26 6.12
CA HIS A 146 21.03 6.62 6.24
C HIS A 146 20.47 6.99 7.62
N VAL A 147 19.36 7.74 7.67
CA VAL A 147 18.70 8.07 8.94
C VAL A 147 17.88 6.87 9.39
N THR A 148 18.57 5.87 9.91
CA THR A 148 17.97 4.77 10.66
C THR A 148 17.51 5.31 12.01
N ASN A 149 16.23 5.70 12.10
CA ASN A 149 15.55 5.92 13.37
C ASN A 149 15.29 4.58 14.09
N GLU A 150 16.36 3.81 14.34
CA GLU A 150 16.31 2.65 15.23
C GLU A 150 16.46 3.08 16.69
N GLY A 151 15.54 3.95 17.11
CA GLY A 151 15.17 4.05 18.52
C GLY A 151 14.35 2.82 18.87
N GLY A 152 15.00 1.81 19.46
CA GLY A 152 14.31 0.66 20.05
C GLY A 152 13.44 1.13 21.20
N ASN A 153 12.15 1.32 20.94
CA ASN A 153 11.22 1.88 21.90
C ASN A 153 10.75 0.75 22.84
N GLU A 154 11.02 0.86 24.15
CA GLU A 154 10.67 -0.20 25.12
C GLU A 154 9.14 -0.38 25.28
N SER A 155 8.36 0.62 24.86
CA SER A 155 6.93 0.52 24.62
C SER A 155 6.63 0.11 23.18
N GLY A 156 5.77 -0.89 22.98
CA GLY A 156 5.24 -1.31 21.67
C GLY A 156 4.30 -0.27 21.04
N GLU A 157 4.84 0.90 20.71
CA GLU A 157 4.18 2.02 20.04
C GLU A 157 4.65 2.14 18.58
N ILE A 158 3.72 2.06 17.63
CA ILE A 158 3.98 2.23 16.19
C ILE A 158 3.37 3.56 15.75
N THR A 159 4.15 4.43 15.14
CA THR A 159 3.72 5.77 14.71
C THR A 159 3.26 5.79 13.24
N SER A 160 2.12 6.42 12.97
CA SER A 160 1.54 6.50 11.62
C SER A 160 2.36 7.37 10.65
N ARG A 161 2.26 7.07 9.36
CA ARG A 161 2.82 7.87 8.25
C ARG A 161 1.70 8.42 7.37
N GLU A 162 1.89 9.58 6.72
CA GLU A 162 0.94 10.07 5.71
C GLU A 162 1.05 9.22 4.44
N ILE A 163 -0.09 8.77 3.92
CA ILE A 163 -0.20 8.22 2.57
C ILE A 163 -0.16 9.40 1.59
N THR A 164 1.04 9.88 1.28
CA THR A 164 1.30 11.03 0.41
C THR A 164 1.00 10.71 -1.07
N PRO A 165 0.78 11.71 -1.95
CA PRO A 165 0.38 11.46 -3.35
C PRO A 165 1.34 10.57 -4.14
N ASP A 166 2.65 10.67 -3.89
CA ASP A 166 3.69 9.82 -4.47
C ASP A 166 3.53 8.34 -4.10
N ARG A 167 2.92 8.03 -2.95
CA ARG A 167 2.63 6.65 -2.54
C ARG A 167 1.54 5.99 -3.39
N SER A 168 0.85 6.73 -4.26
CA SER A 168 -0.03 6.15 -5.30
C SER A 168 0.69 5.74 -6.59
N LEU A 169 2.00 5.99 -6.70
CA LEU A 169 2.80 5.65 -7.88
C LEU A 169 3.31 4.19 -7.81
N PRO A 170 3.10 3.37 -8.85
CA PRO A 170 3.56 1.98 -8.89
C PRO A 170 5.07 1.79 -8.66
N GLU A 171 5.86 2.80 -9.04
CA GLU A 171 7.32 2.82 -8.90
C GLU A 171 7.77 2.94 -7.44
N ILE A 172 6.89 3.38 -6.54
CA ILE A 172 7.19 3.64 -5.12
C ILE A 172 6.52 2.61 -4.20
N CYS A 173 5.29 2.19 -4.52
CA CYS A 173 4.49 1.30 -3.67
C CYS A 173 4.03 0.00 -4.36
N GLY A 174 4.60 -0.35 -5.52
CA GLY A 174 4.27 -1.54 -6.30
C GLY A 174 3.01 -1.38 -7.16
N PRO A 175 2.76 -2.28 -8.12
CA PRO A 175 1.61 -2.24 -9.04
C PRO A 175 0.25 -1.87 -8.43
N LYS A 176 -0.01 -2.25 -7.17
CA LYS A 176 -1.26 -1.92 -6.45
C LYS A 176 -1.34 -0.52 -5.84
N ALA A 177 -0.29 0.30 -5.91
CA ALA A 177 -0.23 1.66 -5.34
C ALA A 177 -1.42 2.57 -5.75
N THR A 178 -1.89 2.44 -6.98
CA THR A 178 -3.00 3.24 -7.53
C THR A 178 -4.30 3.11 -6.72
N LEU A 179 -4.44 2.04 -5.93
CA LEU A 179 -5.57 1.82 -5.02
C LEU A 179 -5.71 2.90 -3.94
N TYR A 180 -4.62 3.53 -3.48
CA TYR A 180 -4.72 4.65 -2.54
C TYR A 180 -5.47 5.85 -3.15
N LYS A 181 -5.33 6.05 -4.46
CA LYS A 181 -6.03 7.11 -5.20
C LYS A 181 -7.48 6.73 -5.49
N SER A 182 -7.74 5.53 -6.02
CA SER A 182 -9.11 5.09 -6.31
C SER A 182 -9.98 4.89 -5.05
N SER A 183 -9.38 4.53 -3.92
CA SER A 183 -10.07 4.37 -2.62
C SER A 183 -10.14 5.67 -1.79
N ASN A 184 -9.69 6.80 -2.34
CA ASN A 184 -9.60 8.10 -1.67
C ASN A 184 -8.90 8.06 -0.29
N LYS A 185 -7.70 7.46 -0.24
CA LYS A 185 -6.88 7.30 0.98
C LYS A 185 -5.62 8.18 1.00
N ILE A 186 -5.48 9.12 0.07
CA ILE A 186 -4.38 10.11 0.11
C ILE A 186 -4.62 11.09 1.27
N GLY A 187 -3.58 11.38 2.04
CA GLY A 187 -3.67 12.19 3.28
C GLY A 187 -4.17 11.43 4.52
N TYR A 188 -4.43 10.13 4.41
CA TYR A 188 -4.81 9.30 5.56
C TYR A 188 -3.58 8.83 6.34
N GLN A 189 -3.76 8.56 7.63
CA GLN A 189 -2.78 7.94 8.49
C GLN A 189 -2.71 6.43 8.23
N GLY A 190 -1.55 5.97 7.77
CA GLY A 190 -1.26 4.56 7.52
C GLY A 190 -0.22 4.00 8.49
N PHE A 191 -0.33 2.70 8.76
CA PHE A 191 0.67 1.87 9.43
C PHE A 191 1.05 0.69 8.52
N ASN A 192 2.27 0.17 8.66
CA ASN A 192 2.69 -1.06 7.98
C ASN A 192 2.37 -2.26 8.88
N THR A 193 1.77 -3.32 8.33
CA THR A 193 1.55 -4.57 9.07
C THR A 193 2.86 -5.19 9.56
N SER A 194 3.95 -5.03 8.80
CA SER A 194 5.29 -5.50 9.17
C SER A 194 5.83 -4.91 10.47
N ASP A 195 5.51 -3.65 10.79
CA ASP A 195 5.86 -3.05 12.09
C ASP A 195 5.04 -3.71 13.22
N LEU A 196 3.74 -3.98 13.00
CA LEU A 196 2.88 -4.69 13.96
C LEU A 196 3.33 -6.14 14.18
N LEU A 197 3.73 -6.84 13.12
CA LEU A 197 4.27 -8.20 13.19
C LEU A 197 5.60 -8.25 13.95
N LYS A 198 6.45 -7.22 13.84
CA LYS A 198 7.71 -7.13 14.58
C LYS A 198 7.49 -6.93 16.07
N GLU A 199 6.50 -6.11 16.47
CA GLU A 199 6.13 -5.95 17.88
C GLU A 199 5.51 -7.22 18.48
N LEU A 200 4.63 -7.90 17.73
CA LEU A 200 3.99 -9.13 18.19
C LEU A 200 4.96 -10.33 18.24
N TYR A 201 5.81 -10.49 17.21
CA TYR A 201 6.70 -11.64 17.02
C TYR A 201 8.13 -11.21 16.61
N PRO A 202 8.91 -10.58 17.50
CA PRO A 202 10.27 -10.13 17.18
C PRO A 202 11.18 -11.29 16.72
N GLU A 203 10.95 -12.51 17.23
CA GLU A 203 11.71 -13.71 16.84
C GLU A 203 11.48 -14.16 15.39
N MET A 204 10.34 -13.80 14.78
CA MET A 204 10.10 -14.03 13.36
C MET A 204 11.03 -13.17 12.48
N TYR A 205 11.41 -11.99 12.99
CA TYR A 205 12.34 -11.06 12.36
C TYR A 205 13.80 -11.22 12.83
N SER A 206 14.06 -12.04 13.85
CA SER A 206 15.42 -12.46 14.26
C SER A 206 15.87 -13.74 13.52
N ASN A 207 14.93 -14.65 13.19
CA ASN A 207 15.24 -15.93 12.57
C ASN A 207 15.79 -15.80 11.14
N SER A 208 17.08 -16.06 10.98
CA SER A 208 17.83 -15.96 9.71
C SER A 208 17.36 -16.91 8.61
N LYS A 209 16.58 -17.96 8.92
CA LYS A 209 15.94 -18.83 7.91
C LYS A 209 14.58 -18.31 7.43
N ILE A 210 13.94 -17.38 8.15
CA ILE A 210 12.60 -16.88 7.82
C ILE A 210 12.71 -15.51 7.12
N VAL A 211 13.52 -14.60 7.67
CA VAL A 211 13.76 -13.24 7.16
C VAL A 211 14.04 -13.14 5.65
N PRO A 212 14.83 -14.04 5.00
CA PRO A 212 15.06 -13.98 3.55
C PRO A 212 13.80 -14.14 2.70
N TYR A 213 12.79 -14.85 3.21
CA TYR A 213 11.52 -15.10 2.50
C TYR A 213 10.44 -14.06 2.82
N ILE A 214 10.47 -13.43 4.01
CA ILE A 214 9.44 -12.46 4.43
C ILE A 214 9.84 -10.99 4.18
N GLU A 215 11.10 -10.61 4.40
CA GLU A 215 11.54 -9.21 4.19
C GLU A 215 12.10 -8.98 2.79
N LYS A 216 13.07 -9.83 2.40
CA LYS A 216 13.88 -9.66 1.19
C LYS A 216 13.24 -10.28 -0.06
N GLY A 217 12.43 -11.33 0.14
CA GLY A 217 11.83 -12.11 -0.95
C GLY A 217 12.87 -12.71 -1.92
N SER A 218 14.08 -13.00 -1.42
CA SER A 218 15.28 -13.31 -2.22
C SER A 218 15.46 -14.80 -2.49
N GLU A 219 14.98 -15.66 -1.58
CA GLU A 219 15.07 -17.13 -1.67
C GLU A 219 13.73 -17.77 -2.10
N GLY A 220 12.75 -16.93 -2.41
CA GLY A 220 11.33 -17.25 -2.53
C GLY A 220 10.52 -16.21 -1.76
N VAL A 221 9.22 -16.43 -1.59
CA VAL A 221 8.38 -15.66 -0.66
C VAL A 221 7.60 -16.64 0.22
N TYR A 222 7.34 -16.22 1.46
CA TYR A 222 6.45 -16.93 2.36
C TYR A 222 5.10 -16.19 2.47
N GLY A 223 4.03 -16.97 2.61
CA GLY A 223 2.67 -16.51 2.77
C GLY A 223 2.24 -16.45 4.24
N ALA A 224 1.42 -15.47 4.59
CA ALA A 224 0.72 -15.43 5.87
C ALA A 224 -0.67 -16.09 5.74
N VAL A 225 -1.04 -16.96 6.68
CA VAL A 225 -2.38 -17.55 6.79
C VAL A 225 -2.85 -17.59 8.24
N ASN A 226 -4.13 -17.89 8.45
CA ASN A 226 -4.82 -18.11 9.73
C ASN A 226 -4.89 -16.92 10.72
N PHE A 227 -4.09 -15.87 10.51
CA PHE A 227 -4.05 -14.71 11.40
C PHE A 227 -5.36 -13.92 11.43
N LYS A 228 -5.61 -13.27 12.57
CA LYS A 228 -6.65 -12.26 12.75
C LYS A 228 -6.19 -11.24 13.80
N PHE A 229 -6.28 -9.95 13.47
CA PHE A 229 -5.97 -8.82 14.35
C PHE A 229 -7.23 -8.00 14.59
N ALA A 230 -7.43 -7.49 15.81
CA ALA A 230 -8.57 -6.68 16.21
C ALA A 230 -8.11 -5.31 16.71
N PHE A 231 -8.89 -4.27 16.37
CA PHE A 231 -8.52 -2.86 16.56
C PHE A 231 -9.62 -2.08 17.30
N THR A 232 -9.24 -1.26 18.28
CA THR A 232 -10.20 -0.44 19.05
C THR A 232 -10.70 0.81 18.32
N ASP A 233 -10.43 0.92 17.03
CA ASP A 233 -10.91 1.99 16.16
C ASP A 233 -11.01 1.50 14.71
N ASN A 234 -11.64 2.28 13.83
CA ASN A 234 -11.84 1.89 12.43
C ASN A 234 -10.53 1.86 11.64
N ILE A 235 -9.88 0.70 11.58
CA ILE A 235 -8.82 0.39 10.60
C ILE A 235 -9.44 -0.27 9.36
N SER A 236 -9.01 0.20 8.19
CA SER A 236 -9.35 -0.30 6.86
C SER A 236 -8.08 -0.76 6.13
N SER A 237 -8.23 -1.43 4.98
CA SER A 237 -7.11 -1.86 4.12
C SER A 237 -7.41 -1.52 2.67
N ALA A 238 -6.40 -1.13 1.89
CA ALA A 238 -6.55 -1.04 0.44
C ALA A 238 -6.79 -2.45 -0.14
N ALA A 239 -7.94 -2.66 -0.78
CA ALA A 239 -8.40 -3.99 -1.19
C ALA A 239 -7.47 -4.60 -2.25
N ASN A 240 -6.91 -5.77 -1.96
CA ASN A 240 -5.89 -6.43 -2.81
C ASN A 240 -4.58 -5.62 -2.94
N PHE A 241 -4.18 -4.89 -1.89
CA PHE A 241 -2.84 -4.30 -1.76
C PHE A 241 -1.88 -5.17 -0.93
N SER A 242 -2.39 -5.89 0.07
CA SER A 242 -1.65 -6.76 1.00
C SER A 242 -2.41 -8.10 1.15
N ASN A 243 -1.79 -9.14 1.70
CA ASN A 243 -2.45 -10.45 1.94
C ASN A 243 -3.39 -10.41 3.18
N MET A 244 -4.17 -9.34 3.26
CA MET A 244 -5.00 -9.01 4.40
C MET A 244 -6.23 -8.23 3.94
N LYS A 245 -7.36 -8.51 4.58
CA LYS A 245 -8.61 -7.79 4.41
C LYS A 245 -9.12 -7.31 5.76
N CYS A 246 -9.29 -6.00 5.90
CA CYS A 246 -9.95 -5.38 7.05
C CYS A 246 -11.46 -5.26 6.83
N LEU A 247 -12.23 -5.42 7.92
CA LEU A 247 -13.69 -5.37 8.00
C LEU A 247 -14.11 -4.67 9.29
N LYS A 248 -15.21 -3.91 9.26
CA LYS A 248 -15.74 -3.24 10.46
C LYS A 248 -16.71 -4.15 11.19
N CYS A 249 -16.75 -4.04 12.51
CA CYS A 249 -17.61 -4.87 13.35
C CYS A 249 -19.10 -4.56 13.18
N ILE A 250 -19.45 -3.34 12.77
CA ILE A 250 -20.83 -2.99 12.37
C ILE A 250 -21.30 -3.78 11.13
N ASP A 251 -20.39 -4.10 10.21
CA ASP A 251 -20.67 -4.89 8.99
C ASP A 251 -20.52 -6.41 9.23
N SER A 252 -20.12 -6.83 10.43
CA SER A 252 -19.81 -8.24 10.76
C SER A 252 -19.98 -8.54 12.26
N PRO A 253 -21.15 -8.26 12.88
CA PRO A 253 -21.34 -8.34 14.34
C PRO A 253 -21.29 -9.77 14.90
N LEU A 254 -21.34 -10.80 14.05
CA LEU A 254 -21.22 -12.21 14.44
C LEU A 254 -19.77 -12.70 14.47
N GLU A 255 -18.80 -11.91 14.01
CA GLU A 255 -17.38 -12.27 14.06
C GLU A 255 -16.88 -12.25 15.52
N LEU A 256 -16.08 -13.26 15.90
CA LEU A 256 -15.56 -13.42 17.25
C LEU A 256 -14.72 -12.23 17.72
N ALA A 257 -13.95 -11.62 16.82
CA ALA A 257 -13.20 -10.39 17.12
C ALA A 257 -14.09 -9.22 17.58
N CYS A 258 -15.36 -9.21 17.16
CA CYS A 258 -16.33 -8.13 17.38
C CYS A 258 -17.25 -8.36 18.59
N GLN A 259 -17.06 -9.45 19.33
CA GLN A 259 -17.79 -9.72 20.59
C GLN A 259 -17.24 -8.91 21.79
N ASP A 260 -16.07 -8.29 21.63
CA ASP A 260 -15.56 -7.26 22.54
C ASP A 260 -16.03 -5.89 22.03
N GLU A 261 -16.95 -5.24 22.75
CA GLU A 261 -17.57 -3.95 22.39
C GLU A 261 -16.55 -2.81 22.15
N LYS A 262 -15.29 -2.97 22.61
CA LYS A 262 -14.21 -2.01 22.38
C LYS A 262 -13.61 -2.12 20.98
N VAL A 263 -13.81 -3.23 20.28
CA VAL A 263 -13.27 -3.49 18.94
C VAL A 263 -14.23 -2.92 17.89
N LYS A 264 -13.71 -2.06 17.00
CA LYS A 264 -14.51 -1.45 15.91
C LYS A 264 -14.21 -2.05 14.54
N SER A 265 -13.00 -2.55 14.33
CA SER A 265 -12.66 -3.32 13.12
C SER A 265 -11.66 -4.43 13.42
N PHE A 266 -11.57 -5.36 12.48
CA PHE A 266 -10.60 -6.46 12.50
C PHE A 266 -10.02 -6.65 11.10
N CYS A 267 -8.83 -7.22 11.02
CA CYS A 267 -8.18 -7.58 9.77
C CYS A 267 -7.74 -9.04 9.81
N GLN A 268 -7.93 -9.76 8.71
CA GLN A 268 -7.65 -11.20 8.61
C GLN A 268 -7.05 -11.55 7.25
N PHE A 269 -6.55 -12.77 7.10
CA PHE A 269 -6.06 -13.34 5.84
C PHE A 269 -7.00 -13.07 4.66
N GLY A 270 -6.43 -12.60 3.53
CA GLY A 270 -7.17 -12.22 2.32
C GLY A 270 -7.78 -13.43 1.61
N THR A 271 -6.95 -14.13 0.81
CA THR A 271 -7.19 -15.47 0.22
C THR A 271 -5.91 -16.07 -0.38
N ASP A 272 -4.95 -15.24 -0.78
CA ASP A 272 -3.91 -15.60 -1.77
C ASP A 272 -2.52 -15.70 -1.11
N TYR A 273 -2.25 -16.80 -0.41
CA TYR A 273 -0.97 -17.02 0.30
C TYR A 273 0.24 -17.24 -0.64
N ASP A 274 -0.01 -17.53 -1.91
CA ASP A 274 0.96 -17.71 -2.98
C ASP A 274 1.30 -16.40 -3.72
N ASN A 275 0.51 -15.34 -3.52
CA ASN A 275 0.70 -14.07 -4.20
C ASN A 275 1.91 -13.28 -3.64
N ARG A 276 2.99 -13.24 -4.42
CA ARG A 276 4.26 -12.59 -4.07
C ARG A 276 4.14 -11.10 -3.74
N GLU A 277 3.28 -10.35 -4.42
CA GLU A 277 3.13 -8.90 -4.17
C GLU A 277 2.40 -8.65 -2.84
N LEU A 278 1.26 -9.31 -2.66
CA LEU A 278 0.43 -9.18 -1.46
C LEU A 278 1.18 -9.59 -0.19
N ASN A 279 2.00 -10.64 -0.26
CA ASN A 279 2.80 -11.10 0.87
C ASN A 279 4.06 -10.24 1.12
N LYS A 280 4.71 -9.66 0.08
CA LYS A 280 5.74 -8.63 0.32
C LYS A 280 5.15 -7.44 1.08
N ASN A 281 3.97 -6.97 0.68
CA ASN A 281 3.37 -5.80 1.29
C ASN A 281 2.95 -6.04 2.75
N PHE A 282 2.51 -7.25 3.09
CA PHE A 282 2.19 -7.69 4.45
C PHE A 282 3.42 -7.79 5.37
N PHE A 283 4.53 -8.38 4.89
CA PHE A 283 5.68 -8.75 5.73
C PHE A 283 6.86 -7.77 5.73
N SER A 284 7.09 -7.03 4.64
CA SER A 284 8.32 -6.23 4.44
C SER A 284 8.22 -4.85 5.10
N ARG A 285 9.31 -4.36 5.71
CA ARG A 285 9.41 -2.98 6.21
C ARG A 285 9.60 -1.92 5.11
N GLU A 286 9.92 -2.36 3.89
CA GLU A 286 10.02 -1.50 2.71
C GLU A 286 8.68 -1.26 2.00
N SER A 287 7.61 -1.93 2.43
CA SER A 287 6.29 -1.76 1.82
C SER A 287 5.67 -0.40 2.18
N CYS A 288 4.59 -0.04 1.48
CA CYS A 288 3.78 1.12 1.85
C CYS A 288 2.64 0.72 2.79
N PRO A 289 2.08 1.67 3.57
CA PRO A 289 1.14 1.34 4.65
C PRO A 289 -0.13 0.62 4.17
N ASP A 290 -0.36 -0.60 4.65
CA ASP A 290 -1.47 -1.46 4.28
C ASP A 290 -2.61 -1.50 5.33
N LEU A 291 -2.32 -1.09 6.58
CA LEU A 291 -3.30 -0.73 7.59
C LEU A 291 -3.58 0.78 7.50
N ILE A 292 -4.82 1.17 7.20
CA ILE A 292 -5.21 2.57 6.98
C ILE A 292 -6.28 2.98 7.99
N LYS A 293 -5.96 3.91 8.88
CA LYS A 293 -6.90 4.45 9.86
C LYS A 293 -7.95 5.29 9.16
N ASP A 294 -9.24 4.99 9.34
CA ASP A 294 -10.32 5.87 8.88
C ASP A 294 -10.38 7.18 9.69
N SER A 295 -10.96 8.22 9.09
CA SER A 295 -11.01 9.58 9.65
C SER A 295 -11.92 9.68 10.87
N GLY A 296 -11.56 10.57 11.80
CA GLY A 296 -12.16 10.64 13.14
C GLY A 296 -11.63 9.54 14.06
N GLY A 297 -12.31 9.32 15.19
CA GLY A 297 -11.94 8.30 16.18
C GLY A 297 -10.82 8.74 17.13
N ALA A 298 -10.04 7.80 17.64
CA ALA A 298 -9.02 8.04 18.68
C ALA A 298 -7.62 8.26 18.08
N SER A 299 -6.79 9.07 18.74
CA SER A 299 -5.38 9.27 18.37
C SER A 299 -4.48 8.07 18.69
N ILE A 300 -4.95 7.12 19.50
CA ILE A 300 -4.27 5.85 19.78
C ILE A 300 -5.27 4.72 19.53
N VAL A 301 -4.90 3.77 18.69
CA VAL A 301 -5.67 2.55 18.40
C VAL A 301 -4.92 1.36 18.97
N LYS A 302 -5.56 0.61 19.88
CA LYS A 302 -5.00 -0.63 20.40
C LYS A 302 -5.23 -1.75 19.39
N ALA A 303 -4.17 -2.48 19.07
CA ALA A 303 -4.18 -3.67 18.23
C ALA A 303 -3.90 -4.90 19.10
N LYS A 304 -4.70 -5.97 18.93
CA LYS A 304 -4.51 -7.26 19.61
C LYS A 304 -4.65 -8.42 18.63
N GLN A 305 -3.98 -9.54 18.88
CA GLN A 305 -4.21 -10.77 18.12
C GLN A 305 -5.53 -11.45 18.57
N VAL A 306 -6.19 -12.12 17.63
CA VAL A 306 -7.39 -12.95 17.86
C VAL A 306 -7.21 -14.39 17.34
N ALA A 307 -6.37 -14.59 16.33
CA ALA A 307 -6.05 -15.92 15.78
C ALA A 307 -4.56 -16.06 15.42
N PRO A 308 -3.94 -17.24 15.66
CA PRO A 308 -2.52 -17.48 15.43
C PRO A 308 -2.12 -17.30 13.97
N LEU A 309 -1.06 -16.53 13.74
CA LEU A 309 -0.46 -16.44 12.41
C LEU A 309 0.30 -17.73 12.12
N ILE A 310 0.16 -18.24 10.90
CA ILE A 310 0.94 -19.37 10.39
C ILE A 310 1.67 -18.89 9.13
N ILE A 311 2.94 -19.27 9.02
CA ILE A 311 3.77 -19.02 7.84
C ILE A 311 3.66 -20.25 6.91
N VAL A 312 3.47 -20.03 5.61
CA VAL A 312 3.53 -21.07 4.58
C VAL A 312 4.54 -20.71 3.48
N ASN A 313 5.04 -21.69 2.74
CA ASN A 313 5.73 -21.43 1.48
C ASN A 313 4.74 -21.27 0.30
N ASN A 314 5.25 -20.94 -0.90
CA ASN A 314 4.46 -20.89 -2.14
C ASN A 314 3.64 -22.16 -2.45
N ALA A 315 4.02 -23.33 -1.91
CA ALA A 315 3.30 -24.59 -2.08
C ALA A 315 2.24 -24.85 -0.99
N GLY A 316 1.99 -23.88 -0.09
CA GLY A 316 1.03 -23.99 1.01
C GLY A 316 1.49 -24.85 2.20
N ASN A 317 2.73 -25.34 2.20
CA ASN A 317 3.29 -26.11 3.31
C ASN A 317 3.71 -25.17 4.44
N MET A 318 3.32 -25.52 5.68
CA MET A 318 3.56 -24.72 6.86
C MET A 318 5.03 -24.76 7.30
N ILE A 319 5.53 -23.62 7.74
CA ILE A 319 6.90 -23.43 8.24
C ILE A 319 6.85 -23.34 9.77
N ASP A 320 7.74 -24.06 10.46
CA ASP A 320 7.87 -23.97 11.92
C ASP A 320 8.59 -22.69 12.38
N LYS A 321 8.51 -22.38 13.68
CA LYS A 321 9.15 -21.21 14.30
C LYS A 321 10.68 -21.25 14.15
N GLU A 322 11.26 -22.44 14.02
CA GLU A 322 12.67 -22.70 13.75
C GLU A 322 13.05 -22.58 12.26
N GLY A 323 12.12 -22.23 11.37
CA GLY A 323 12.33 -21.94 9.95
C GLY A 323 12.44 -23.17 9.03
N ASN A 324 11.92 -24.33 9.44
CA ASN A 324 11.93 -25.56 8.64
C ASN A 324 10.55 -25.83 8.01
N ASN A 325 10.54 -26.44 6.82
CA ASN A 325 9.32 -26.83 6.11
C ASN A 325 8.79 -28.17 6.63
N THR A 326 7.63 -28.14 7.30
CA THR A 326 6.98 -29.30 7.94
C THR A 326 6.49 -30.38 6.96
N GLN A 327 6.46 -30.09 5.65
CA GLN A 327 5.79 -30.88 4.60
C GLN A 327 4.27 -31.02 4.77
N VAL A 328 3.63 -30.30 5.70
CA VAL A 328 2.19 -30.36 5.93
C VAL A 328 1.51 -29.12 5.37
N HIS A 329 0.59 -29.33 4.44
CA HIS A 329 -0.13 -28.27 3.75
C HIS A 329 -1.24 -27.65 4.63
N TYR A 330 -1.29 -26.31 4.73
CA TYR A 330 -2.26 -25.58 5.55
C TYR A 330 -3.73 -25.93 5.25
N ASN A 331 -4.15 -25.99 3.99
CA ASN A 331 -5.49 -26.43 3.59
C ASN A 331 -5.89 -27.83 4.11
N SER A 332 -4.94 -28.70 4.46
CA SER A 332 -5.24 -30.01 5.08
C SER A 332 -5.52 -29.92 6.58
N LEU A 333 -5.02 -28.87 7.24
CA LEU A 333 -5.20 -28.54 8.66
C LEU A 333 -6.39 -27.59 8.90
N LYS A 334 -6.69 -26.69 7.95
CA LYS A 334 -7.80 -25.72 7.97
C LYS A 334 -9.17 -26.30 8.42
N PRO A 335 -9.61 -27.54 8.03
CA PRO A 335 -10.88 -28.12 8.49
C PRO A 335 -10.97 -28.45 9.99
N TYR A 336 -9.84 -28.38 10.70
CA TYR A 336 -9.72 -28.70 12.13
C TYR A 336 -9.69 -27.45 13.02
N LEU A 337 -9.79 -26.26 12.43
CA LEU A 337 -9.71 -24.98 13.14
C LEU A 337 -11.08 -24.44 13.56
N LYS A 338 -11.10 -23.75 14.70
CA LYS A 338 -12.21 -22.91 15.19
C LYS A 338 -12.12 -21.50 14.56
N LEU A 339 -13.14 -20.66 14.78
CA LEU A 339 -13.19 -19.27 14.29
C LEU A 339 -12.06 -18.35 14.83
N ASN A 340 -11.42 -18.75 15.94
CA ASN A 340 -10.21 -18.12 16.50
C ASN A 340 -8.89 -18.70 15.94
N GLY A 341 -8.94 -19.48 14.87
CA GLY A 341 -7.76 -20.10 14.25
C GLY A 341 -7.02 -21.13 15.11
N LYS A 342 -7.54 -21.51 16.29
CA LYS A 342 -6.98 -22.57 17.14
C LYS A 342 -7.67 -23.90 16.86
N ILE A 343 -6.98 -25.01 17.13
CA ILE A 343 -7.48 -26.37 16.87
C ILE A 343 -8.75 -26.67 17.68
N ARG A 344 -9.69 -27.39 17.06
CA ARG A 344 -10.91 -27.90 17.70
C ARG A 344 -10.57 -28.96 18.75
N ASP A 345 -11.51 -29.29 19.65
CA ASP A 345 -11.30 -30.49 20.47
C ASP A 345 -11.24 -31.71 19.54
N CYS A 346 -10.16 -32.48 19.64
CA CYS A 346 -9.90 -33.62 18.79
C CYS A 346 -10.56 -34.92 19.31
N GLY A 347 -10.86 -35.03 20.60
CA GLY A 347 -11.39 -36.26 21.20
C GLY A 347 -10.59 -37.52 20.83
N ASN A 348 -11.12 -38.32 19.89
CA ASN A 348 -10.49 -39.55 19.36
C ASN A 348 -9.97 -39.44 17.91
N ASP A 349 -10.10 -38.28 17.25
CA ASP A 349 -9.60 -38.01 15.91
C ASP A 349 -8.07 -37.88 15.94
N GLN A 350 -7.36 -38.96 15.55
CA GLN A 350 -5.89 -38.98 15.58
C GLN A 350 -5.28 -37.92 14.66
N LYS A 351 -5.85 -37.72 13.46
CA LYS A 351 -5.34 -36.73 12.50
C LYS A 351 -5.48 -35.30 13.03
N CYS A 352 -6.52 -35.02 13.81
CA CYS A 352 -6.64 -33.77 14.56
C CYS A 352 -5.53 -33.63 15.63
N LYS A 353 -5.20 -34.69 16.36
CA LYS A 353 -4.11 -34.68 17.36
C LYS A 353 -2.74 -34.43 16.71
N ASP A 354 -2.48 -35.07 15.57
CA ASP A 354 -1.27 -34.87 14.78
C ASP A 354 -1.15 -33.39 14.35
N TYR A 355 -2.25 -32.77 13.90
CA TYR A 355 -2.30 -31.33 13.60
C TYR A 355 -2.14 -30.42 14.82
N ASN A 356 -2.57 -30.83 16.02
CA ASN A 356 -2.31 -30.06 17.25
C ASN A 356 -0.81 -29.95 17.54
N ALA A 357 -0.10 -31.08 17.48
CA ALA A 357 1.36 -31.16 17.66
C ALA A 357 2.15 -30.43 16.55
N ILE A 358 1.53 -30.16 15.39
CA ILE A 358 2.07 -29.28 14.35
C ILE A 358 1.80 -27.81 14.66
N MET A 359 0.59 -27.46 15.13
CA MET A 359 0.23 -26.08 15.51
C MET A 359 1.13 -25.53 16.61
N GLU A 360 1.49 -26.33 17.60
CA GLU A 360 2.45 -25.95 18.64
C GLU A 360 3.79 -25.42 18.06
N LYS A 361 4.19 -25.89 16.87
CA LYS A 361 5.42 -25.52 16.16
C LYS A 361 5.25 -24.42 15.12
N VAL A 362 4.11 -24.34 14.44
CA VAL A 362 3.88 -23.38 13.32
C VAL A 362 3.06 -22.14 13.69
N ALA A 363 2.37 -22.16 14.84
CA ALA A 363 1.56 -21.04 15.31
C ALA A 363 2.41 -19.96 15.98
N TRP A 364 2.28 -18.74 15.47
CA TRP A 364 2.74 -17.50 16.09
C TRP A 364 1.56 -16.87 16.84
N ASP A 365 1.56 -17.07 18.17
CA ASP A 365 0.65 -16.48 19.14
C ASP A 365 1.38 -15.39 19.94
N SER A 366 0.67 -14.31 20.30
CA SER A 366 1.18 -13.21 21.13
C SER A 366 0.01 -12.52 21.84
N ASP A 367 -0.01 -12.57 23.18
CA ASP A 367 -1.01 -11.90 24.01
C ASP A 367 -0.72 -10.40 24.21
N LYS A 368 0.29 -9.85 23.50
CA LYS A 368 0.63 -8.43 23.52
C LYS A 368 -0.49 -7.56 22.93
N GLU A 369 -0.75 -6.44 23.59
CA GLU A 369 -1.46 -5.30 23.00
C GLU A 369 -0.43 -4.30 22.43
N VAL A 370 -0.59 -3.88 21.18
CA VAL A 370 0.30 -2.95 20.49
C VAL A 370 -0.44 -1.63 20.24
N LEU A 371 0.23 -0.49 20.42
CA LEU A 371 -0.38 0.83 20.33
C LEU A 371 -0.05 1.49 18.98
N LEU A 372 -1.06 1.65 18.12
CA LEU A 372 -0.95 2.36 16.85
C LEU A 372 -1.28 3.85 17.07
N LYS A 373 -0.26 4.70 17.01
CA LYS A 373 -0.32 6.13 17.33
C LYS A 373 -0.48 6.97 16.07
N ALA A 374 -1.65 7.58 15.94
CA ALA A 374 -1.93 8.65 14.98
C ALA A 374 -1.24 9.94 15.45
N VAL A 375 -0.60 10.66 14.52
CA VAL A 375 0.26 11.82 14.83
C VAL A 375 -0.15 13.15 14.18
N PHE A 376 -1.12 13.20 13.26
CA PHE A 376 -1.45 14.47 12.56
C PHE A 376 -2.91 14.67 12.11
N ASP A 377 -3.84 13.80 12.52
CA ASP A 377 -5.22 13.73 12.02
C ASP A 377 -5.36 13.46 10.51
N ASN A 378 -6.44 12.78 10.11
CA ASN A 378 -6.68 12.52 8.69
C ASN A 378 -7.21 13.79 8.03
N VAL A 379 -6.31 14.56 7.41
CA VAL A 379 -6.69 15.63 6.51
C VAL A 379 -7.44 15.02 5.33
N GLN A 380 -8.78 15.13 5.35
CA GLN A 380 -9.55 15.07 4.11
C GLN A 380 -9.08 16.24 3.24
N ARG A 381 -8.07 15.98 2.39
CA ARG A 381 -7.77 16.84 1.26
C ARG A 381 -8.97 16.76 0.34
N ILE A 382 -9.95 17.64 0.56
CA ILE A 382 -11.13 17.80 -0.29
C ILE A 382 -10.58 17.99 -1.70
N THR A 383 -10.73 16.96 -2.53
CA THR A 383 -10.53 17.09 -3.96
C THR A 383 -11.52 18.18 -4.42
N PRO A 384 -11.10 19.20 -5.18
CA PRO A 384 -11.94 20.35 -5.54
C PRO A 384 -12.94 19.97 -6.66
N TYR A 385 -13.74 18.96 -6.35
CA TYR A 385 -14.73 18.27 -7.15
C TYR A 385 -15.96 17.92 -6.28
N SER A 386 -16.22 18.70 -5.22
CA SER A 386 -17.61 18.98 -4.88
C SER A 386 -18.19 19.81 -6.03
N TYR A 387 -19.10 19.20 -6.79
CA TYR A 387 -20.02 19.97 -7.61
C TYR A 387 -21.12 20.46 -6.68
N ASP A 388 -20.84 21.56 -5.97
CA ASP A 388 -21.80 22.26 -5.12
C ASP A 388 -22.86 22.97 -5.99
N ASN A 389 -23.68 22.17 -6.67
CA ASN A 389 -24.87 22.59 -7.41
C ASN A 389 -26.05 22.86 -6.45
N GLU A 390 -25.78 23.48 -5.30
CA GLU A 390 -26.82 24.12 -4.49
C GLU A 390 -26.81 25.62 -4.78
N VAL A 391 -27.82 26.04 -5.55
CA VAL A 391 -28.06 27.45 -5.85
C VAL A 391 -28.55 28.13 -4.57
N ASN A 392 -27.61 28.61 -3.75
CA ASN A 392 -27.92 29.46 -2.60
C ASN A 392 -28.49 30.80 -3.09
N SER A 393 -29.81 30.84 -3.24
CA SER A 393 -30.57 32.05 -3.49
C SER A 393 -30.35 33.01 -2.31
N PHE A 394 -29.70 34.14 -2.58
CA PHE A 394 -29.50 35.19 -1.59
C PHE A 394 -30.85 35.62 -0.99
N PRO A 395 -30.99 35.65 0.34
CA PRO A 395 -32.03 36.45 0.98
C PRO A 395 -31.82 37.91 0.60
N ILE A 396 -32.84 38.54 0.01
CA ILE A 396 -32.85 39.99 -0.21
C ILE A 396 -33.46 40.62 1.04
N ASP A 397 -32.60 41.00 1.98
CA ASP A 397 -33.00 41.80 3.14
C ASP A 397 -33.31 43.24 2.72
N ASN A 398 -34.53 43.44 2.21
CA ASN A 398 -35.13 44.76 2.15
C ASN A 398 -35.60 45.17 3.56
N GLU A 399 -34.98 46.17 4.16
CA GLU A 399 -35.64 47.44 4.52
C GLU A 399 -34.75 48.40 5.34
N LEU A 400 -34.87 49.70 5.03
CA LEU A 400 -34.54 50.88 5.87
C LEU A 400 -33.04 51.08 6.25
N ILE A 401 -32.44 52.27 6.11
CA ILE A 401 -32.96 53.65 5.91
C ILE A 401 -32.28 54.30 4.70
#